data_AF-A0A7W6JXL8-F1
#
_entry.id   AF-A0A7W6JXL8-F1
#
_cell.length_a   1.000
_cell.length_b   1.000
_cell.length_c   1.000
_cell.angle_alpha   90.00
_cell.angle_beta   90.00
_cell.angle_gamma   90.00
#
_symmetry.space_group_name_H-M   'P 1'
#
loop_
_entity.id
_entity.type
_entity.pdbx_description
1 polymer ?
#
loop_
_entity_poly.entity_id
_entity_poly.type
_entity_poly.pdbx_seq_one_letter_code
_entity_poly.pdbx_strand_id
1 'polypeptide(L)'
;MSRIRRSPNARFILTTRGYIFEEARRVSEHLGDQRLDVTKYVLDVGIYTRRIKARILYNHLLVAETPKTYIRALVEGDSLAAIIDHRNYNPRVIEAMTDAFRIADIEPSKYPAAFLAALKNPSQIWDTAFRTHIDDRCRHLLLTMFFLSEYGVAISVLRTAYDSLHASLSASYGLPHGPKDFEEALRILEGSFVNIEGEKVSFVNPSLKDYLSTYLRDPELLVRLAPTAKTIDWIVSLWGFVEHNLMSPDQRERIARECVCLIDMIETQPHWRPVRGSSRSLEYNDASNSTRLELLIGWWIDTDDIRFADAAMVVAQNPQQGFGAWSDGEKLIGFFTRLRDRNYGRQFVYENEFLAIIEKALTDIIRWSNSDNLATMVEAVDEAGKALPESILSAVEAAALSEFDDVENRIRDEDSESSLSDHIEALKKFAPRFGVPDAILARAVSSVEDRIAEIEERSAPASSPSFSSTHRQVEKFDNDALRNLFTPLLDE
;
A
#
# COMPACT_ATOMS: atom_id res chain seq x y z
N MET A 1 44.96 6.21 -0.27
CA MET A 1 44.96 6.12 1.22
C MET A 1 46.35 6.15 1.87
N SER A 2 47.45 5.76 1.21
CA SER A 2 48.80 5.70 1.81
C SER A 2 49.35 7.04 2.34
N ARG A 3 49.01 8.16 1.71
CA ARG A 3 49.38 9.51 2.17
C ARG A 3 48.72 9.91 3.49
N ILE A 4 47.42 9.61 3.64
CA ILE A 4 46.66 9.93 4.87
C ILE A 4 47.10 9.01 6.01
N ARG A 5 47.35 7.72 5.73
CA ARG A 5 47.81 6.73 6.72
C ARG A 5 49.17 7.05 7.36
N ARG A 6 50.00 7.87 6.71
CA ARG A 6 51.31 8.32 7.21
C ARG A 6 51.25 9.62 8.01
N SER A 7 50.09 10.29 8.03
CA SER A 7 49.90 11.51 8.80
C SER A 7 49.29 11.16 10.16
N PRO A 8 49.93 11.51 11.29
CA PRO A 8 49.38 11.25 12.62
C PRO A 8 48.12 12.06 12.90
N ASN A 9 47.84 13.10 12.10
CA ASN A 9 46.77 14.07 12.34
C ASN A 9 45.67 14.06 11.28
N ALA A 10 45.61 13.06 10.40
CA ALA A 10 44.62 13.01 9.33
C ALA A 10 43.75 11.75 9.42
N ARG A 11 42.43 11.93 9.39
CA ARG A 11 41.46 10.84 9.26
C ARG A 11 40.73 10.97 7.92
N PHE A 12 40.48 9.85 7.27
CA PHE A 12 39.67 9.77 6.06
C PHE A 12 38.30 9.22 6.43
N ILE A 13 37.25 9.99 6.21
CA ILE A 13 35.86 9.58 6.41
C ILE A 13 35.21 9.56 5.04
N LEU A 14 34.68 8.39 4.65
CA LEU A 14 33.90 8.22 3.43
C LEU A 14 32.47 7.92 3.85
N THR A 15 31.54 8.76 3.42
CA THR A 15 30.10 8.52 3.55
C THR A 15 29.54 8.12 2.20
N THR A 16 28.83 7.00 2.17
CA THR A 16 28.15 6.50 0.96
C THR A 16 27.01 5.59 1.42
N ARG A 17 26.04 5.36 0.54
CA ARG A 17 24.97 4.40 0.80
C ARG A 17 25.53 2.98 0.78
N GLY A 18 24.95 2.09 1.59
CA GLY A 18 25.49 0.75 1.84
C GLY A 18 25.70 -0.08 0.58
N TYR A 19 24.70 -0.11 -0.30
CA TYR A 19 24.78 -0.84 -1.58
C TYR A 19 25.79 -0.23 -2.56
N ILE A 20 25.92 1.10 -2.66
CA ILE A 20 26.94 1.76 -3.51
C ILE A 20 28.35 1.36 -3.06
N PHE A 21 28.57 1.22 -1.75
CA PHE A 21 29.82 0.71 -1.21
C PHE A 21 30.05 -0.76 -1.63
N GLU A 22 29.03 -1.63 -1.47
CA GLU A 22 29.14 -3.04 -1.86
C GLU A 22 29.36 -3.22 -3.39
N GLU A 23 28.75 -2.38 -4.22
CA GLU A 23 28.99 -2.36 -5.67
C GLU A 23 30.42 -1.91 -5.99
N ALA A 24 30.90 -0.84 -5.36
CA ALA A 24 32.27 -0.35 -5.52
C ALA A 24 33.33 -1.35 -5.05
N ARG A 25 33.04 -2.19 -4.04
CA ARG A 25 33.91 -3.30 -3.60
C ARG A 25 34.09 -4.37 -4.67
N ARG A 26 33.05 -4.65 -5.47
CA ARG A 26 33.12 -5.69 -6.52
C ARG A 26 33.98 -5.27 -7.70
N VAL A 27 34.12 -3.96 -7.92
CA VAL A 27 34.86 -3.39 -9.06
C VAL A 27 36.28 -2.94 -8.68
N SER A 28 36.56 -2.72 -7.38
CA SER A 28 37.85 -2.22 -6.90
C SER A 28 38.51 -3.16 -5.88
N GLU A 29 39.65 -3.75 -6.25
CA GLU A 29 40.48 -4.58 -5.35
C GLU A 29 40.89 -3.84 -4.07
N HIS A 30 41.08 -2.52 -4.16
CA HIS A 30 41.47 -1.69 -3.02
C HIS A 30 40.32 -1.44 -2.04
N LEU A 31 39.06 -1.46 -2.51
CA LEU A 31 37.87 -1.35 -1.66
C LEU A 31 37.39 -2.71 -1.17
N GLY A 32 37.74 -3.80 -1.86
CA GLY A 32 37.46 -5.19 -1.45
C GLY A 32 38.29 -5.72 -0.27
N ASP A 33 39.30 -4.97 0.20
CA ASP A 33 40.17 -5.37 1.33
C ASP A 33 39.37 -5.58 2.63
N GLN A 34 39.43 -6.79 3.19
CA GLN A 34 38.75 -7.18 4.43
C GLN A 34 39.10 -6.31 5.64
N ARG A 35 40.23 -5.59 5.62
CA ARG A 35 40.60 -4.65 6.67
C ARG A 35 39.68 -3.42 6.74
N LEU A 36 38.98 -3.10 5.66
CA LEU A 36 37.99 -2.03 5.62
C LEU A 36 36.66 -2.42 6.28
N ASP A 37 36.36 -3.72 6.37
CA ASP A 37 35.14 -4.23 7.04
C ASP A 37 35.16 -3.96 8.55
N VAL A 38 36.35 -3.98 9.18
CA VAL A 38 36.54 -3.71 10.62
C VAL A 38 36.30 -2.23 10.96
N THR A 39 36.33 -1.34 9.96
CA THR A 39 36.11 0.12 10.11
C THR A 39 34.76 0.59 9.55
N LYS A 40 33.93 -0.34 9.07
CA LYS A 40 32.62 -0.03 8.50
C LYS A 40 31.63 0.30 9.62
N TYR A 41 31.05 1.50 9.56
CA TYR A 41 29.92 1.87 10.40
C TYR A 41 28.69 2.02 9.50
N VAL A 42 27.74 1.11 9.64
CA VAL A 42 26.44 1.21 8.96
C VAL A 42 25.51 1.98 9.89
N LEU A 43 25.17 3.20 9.50
CA LEU A 43 24.13 3.96 10.18
C LEU A 43 22.78 3.45 9.67
N ASP A 44 22.08 2.68 10.51
CA ASP A 44 20.69 2.31 10.26
C ASP A 44 19.81 3.54 10.45
N VAL A 45 19.29 4.06 9.34
CA VAL A 45 18.43 5.26 9.31
C VAL A 45 16.98 4.91 9.67
N GLY A 46 16.64 3.62 9.78
CA GLY A 46 15.28 3.12 9.89
C GLY A 46 14.57 3.43 11.22
N ILE A 47 15.28 3.71 12.31
CA ILE A 47 14.65 4.06 13.59
C ILE A 47 15.48 5.13 14.32
N TYR A 48 15.20 6.41 14.03
CA TYR A 48 15.70 7.48 14.89
C TYR A 48 15.05 7.37 16.27
N THR A 49 15.82 6.90 17.26
CA THR A 49 15.39 6.96 18.66
C THR A 49 15.15 8.40 19.08
N ARG A 50 14.32 8.62 20.10
CA ARG A 50 14.03 9.94 20.66
C ARG A 50 15.30 10.76 20.93
N ARG A 51 16.33 10.11 21.47
CA ARG A 51 17.66 10.70 21.74
C ARG A 51 18.39 11.10 20.47
N ILE A 52 18.35 10.27 19.42
CA ILE A 52 18.98 10.57 18.13
C ILE A 52 18.28 11.78 17.48
N LYS A 53 16.95 11.78 17.45
CA LYS A 53 16.16 12.93 16.97
C LYS A 53 16.50 14.22 17.73
N ALA A 54 16.58 14.15 19.05
CA ALA A 54 17.00 15.30 19.87
C ALA A 54 18.39 15.81 19.49
N ARG A 55 19.35 14.91 19.26
CA ARG A 55 20.72 15.27 18.86
C ARG A 55 20.79 15.86 17.45
N ILE A 56 19.98 15.36 16.52
CA ILE A 56 19.88 15.90 15.16
C ILE A 56 19.41 17.36 15.24
N LEU A 57 18.31 17.63 15.95
CA LEU A 57 17.81 19.00 16.13
C LEU A 57 18.84 19.90 16.83
N TYR A 58 19.46 19.43 17.91
CA TYR A 58 20.50 20.18 18.61
C TYR A 58 21.65 20.58 17.68
N ASN A 59 22.18 19.61 16.93
CA ASN A 59 23.30 19.85 16.03
C ASN A 59 22.93 20.83 14.91
N HIS A 60 21.72 20.74 14.36
CA HIS A 60 21.26 21.67 13.34
C HIS A 60 21.08 23.10 13.90
N LEU A 61 20.49 23.26 15.08
CA LEU A 61 20.38 24.58 15.73
C LEU A 61 21.75 25.22 15.98
N LEU A 62 22.72 24.41 16.42
CA LEU A 62 24.08 24.85 16.69
C LEU A 62 24.82 25.24 15.40
N VAL A 63 24.82 24.35 14.39
CA VAL A 63 25.58 24.54 13.15
C VAL A 63 24.97 25.62 12.25
N ALA A 64 23.65 25.74 12.23
CA ALA A 64 22.95 26.77 11.46
C ALA A 64 22.96 28.15 12.15
N GLU A 65 23.58 28.27 13.33
CA GLU A 65 23.62 29.50 14.14
C GLU A 65 22.23 30.12 14.34
N THR A 66 21.22 29.28 14.61
CA THR A 66 19.83 29.73 14.78
C THR A 66 19.76 30.79 15.90
N PRO A 67 19.10 31.95 15.69
CA PRO A 67 19.15 33.01 16.71
C PRO A 67 18.50 32.57 18.03
N LYS A 68 19.12 32.96 19.16
CA LYS A 68 18.72 32.52 20.50
C LYS A 68 17.26 32.76 20.86
N THR A 69 16.64 33.82 20.31
CA THR A 69 15.21 34.11 20.53
C THR A 69 14.31 32.98 20.05
N TYR A 70 14.68 32.33 18.93
CA TYR A 70 13.98 31.17 18.38
C TYR A 70 14.25 29.91 19.19
N ILE A 71 15.50 29.68 19.60
CA ILE A 71 15.88 28.55 20.46
C ILE A 71 15.13 28.63 21.80
N ARG A 72 15.08 29.83 22.40
CA ARG A 72 14.35 30.09 23.64
C ARG A 72 12.86 29.77 23.52
N ALA A 73 12.23 30.18 22.42
CA ALA A 73 10.82 29.87 22.16
C ALA A 73 10.55 28.36 22.06
N LEU A 74 11.50 27.56 21.60
CA LEU A 74 11.40 26.10 21.59
C LEU A 74 11.59 25.49 23.00
N VAL A 75 12.54 26.01 23.78
CA VAL A 75 12.95 25.47 25.09
C VAL A 75 11.97 25.82 26.21
N GLU A 76 11.44 27.03 26.23
CA GLU A 76 10.55 27.52 27.30
C GLU A 76 9.13 26.93 27.24
N GLY A 77 8.75 26.33 26.10
CA GLY A 77 7.47 25.63 25.93
C GLY A 77 7.60 24.10 25.88
N ASP A 78 6.48 23.41 25.67
CA ASP A 78 6.45 21.95 25.48
C ASP A 78 6.69 21.51 24.02
N SER A 79 7.09 22.47 23.16
CA SER A 79 7.21 22.26 21.72
C SER A 79 8.40 21.38 21.32
N LEU A 80 9.49 21.39 22.09
CA LEU A 80 10.63 20.49 21.86
C LEU A 80 10.21 19.02 21.85
N ALA A 81 9.47 18.58 22.88
CA ALA A 81 8.98 17.20 22.95
C ALA A 81 8.04 16.90 21.78
N ALA A 82 7.11 17.82 21.47
CA ALA A 82 6.17 17.67 20.36
C ALA A 82 6.87 17.56 18.99
N ILE A 83 7.97 18.29 18.78
CA ILE A 83 8.78 18.22 17.56
C ILE A 83 9.53 16.89 17.50
N ILE A 84 10.26 16.51 18.56
CA ILE A 84 11.07 15.28 18.60
C ILE A 84 10.21 14.03 18.47
N ASP A 85 9.04 14.01 19.10
CA ASP A 85 8.15 12.85 19.09
C ASP A 85 7.17 12.85 17.90
N HIS A 86 7.26 13.85 17.01
CA HIS A 86 6.38 13.95 15.85
C HIS A 86 6.51 12.74 14.93
N ARG A 87 5.37 12.19 14.47
CA ARG A 87 5.31 11.03 13.56
C ARG A 87 6.03 11.29 12.23
N ASN A 88 6.00 12.53 11.75
CA ASN A 88 6.66 12.96 10.50
C ASN A 88 8.03 13.61 10.76
N TYR A 89 8.71 13.27 11.85
CA TYR A 89 10.06 13.79 12.10
C TYR A 89 10.98 13.48 10.91
N ASN A 90 11.52 14.52 10.28
CA ASN A 90 12.35 14.40 9.09
C ASN A 90 13.54 15.35 9.21
N PRO A 91 14.79 14.86 9.20
CA PRO A 91 15.98 15.70 9.32
C PRO A 91 16.05 16.86 8.32
N ARG A 92 15.47 16.73 7.12
CA ARG A 92 15.39 17.84 6.15
C ARG A 92 14.43 18.95 6.58
N VAL A 93 13.33 18.60 7.25
CA VAL A 93 12.44 19.59 7.87
C VAL A 93 13.14 20.28 9.02
N ILE A 94 13.89 19.52 9.83
CA ILE A 94 14.71 20.08 10.89
C ILE A 94 15.69 21.09 10.33
N GLU A 95 16.52 20.68 9.38
CA GLU A 95 17.50 21.55 8.70
C GLU A 95 16.85 22.84 8.18
N ALA A 96 15.75 22.72 7.42
CA ALA A 96 15.05 23.87 6.86
C ALA A 96 14.47 24.81 7.93
N MET A 97 13.96 24.26 9.03
CA MET A 97 13.41 25.05 10.14
C MET A 97 14.49 25.62 11.06
N THR A 98 15.74 25.17 10.97
CA THR A 98 16.87 25.73 11.73
C THR A 98 17.68 26.77 10.96
N ASP A 99 17.50 26.87 9.64
CA ASP A 99 18.19 27.84 8.78
C ASP A 99 17.73 29.28 9.08
N ALA A 100 18.66 30.10 9.58
CA ALA A 100 18.41 31.49 9.98
C ALA A 100 17.82 32.35 8.85
N PHE A 101 18.16 32.10 7.58
CA PHE A 101 17.62 32.86 6.45
C PHE A 101 16.15 32.52 6.17
N ARG A 102 15.75 31.27 6.40
CA ARG A 102 14.38 30.80 6.12
C ARG A 102 13.39 31.18 7.21
N ILE A 103 13.87 31.32 8.45
CA ILE A 103 13.02 31.65 9.59
C ILE A 103 12.98 33.15 9.90
N ALA A 104 13.73 33.98 9.18
CA ALA A 104 13.87 35.41 9.46
C ALA A 104 12.54 36.17 9.49
N ASP A 105 11.57 35.76 8.68
CA ASP A 105 10.24 36.38 8.58
C ASP A 105 9.24 35.85 9.63
N ILE A 106 9.65 34.87 10.45
CA ILE A 106 8.81 34.26 11.47
C ILE A 106 9.06 34.95 12.81
N GLU A 107 8.03 35.48 13.45
CA GLU A 107 8.17 36.02 14.80
C GLU A 107 8.60 34.90 15.78
N PRO A 108 9.62 35.10 16.65
CA PRO A 108 10.11 34.04 17.55
C PRO A 108 9.02 33.39 18.41
N SER A 109 8.00 34.15 18.82
CA SER A 109 6.83 33.65 19.57
C SER A 109 5.97 32.65 18.78
N LYS A 110 5.94 32.77 17.44
CA LYS A 110 5.17 31.91 16.52
C LYS A 110 6.00 30.77 15.94
N TYR A 111 7.32 30.81 16.10
CA TYR A 111 8.24 29.84 15.56
C TYR A 111 7.95 28.38 15.95
N PRO A 112 7.64 28.04 17.23
CA PRO A 112 7.31 26.66 17.58
C PRO A 112 6.08 26.12 16.84
N ALA A 113 5.05 26.95 16.67
CA ALA A 113 3.84 26.59 15.93
C ALA A 113 4.13 26.43 14.43
N ALA A 114 4.95 27.31 13.83
CA ALA A 114 5.39 27.18 12.45
C ALA A 114 6.23 25.92 12.21
N PHE A 115 7.11 25.56 13.15
CA PHE A 115 7.91 24.34 13.10
C PHE A 115 7.02 23.09 13.11
N LEU A 116 6.07 23.01 14.05
CA LEU A 116 5.11 21.90 14.10
C LEU A 116 4.24 21.86 12.84
N ALA A 117 3.85 23.02 12.28
CA ALA A 117 3.12 23.08 11.02
C ALA A 117 3.95 22.56 9.83
N ALA A 118 5.25 22.86 9.77
CA ALA A 118 6.16 22.34 8.74
C ALA A 118 6.36 20.82 8.86
N LEU A 119 6.42 20.28 10.07
CA LEU A 119 6.44 18.82 10.30
C LEU A 119 5.10 18.17 9.96
N LYS A 120 3.99 18.87 10.22
CA LYS A 120 2.65 18.41 9.87
C LYS A 120 2.42 18.44 8.36
N ASN A 121 2.98 19.42 7.67
CA ASN A 121 2.85 19.62 6.23
C ASN A 121 4.20 19.94 5.57
N PRO A 122 5.07 18.93 5.37
CA PRO A 122 6.39 19.13 4.77
C PRO A 122 6.32 19.31 3.25
N SER A 123 5.14 19.59 2.68
CA SER A 123 4.92 19.66 1.24
C SER A 123 5.88 20.63 0.55
N GLN A 124 6.22 21.77 1.15
CA GLN A 124 7.18 22.72 0.55
C GLN A 124 8.62 22.16 0.46
N ILE A 125 9.02 21.35 1.43
CA ILE A 125 10.35 20.73 1.45
C ILE A 125 10.43 19.63 0.39
N TRP A 126 9.37 18.82 0.30
CA TRP A 126 9.25 17.83 -0.76
C TRP A 126 9.10 18.47 -2.13
N ASP A 127 8.41 19.61 -2.25
CA ASP A 127 8.25 20.33 -3.52
C ASP A 127 9.59 20.77 -4.08
N THR A 128 10.42 21.42 -3.27
CA THR A 128 11.77 21.82 -3.68
C THR A 128 12.64 20.61 -4.00
N ALA A 129 12.64 19.60 -3.13
CA ALA A 129 13.46 18.41 -3.33
C ALA A 129 13.04 17.62 -4.58
N PHE A 130 11.73 17.50 -4.83
CA PHE A 130 11.17 16.78 -5.95
C PHE A 130 11.34 17.53 -7.28
N ARG A 131 11.07 18.84 -7.31
CA ARG A 131 11.09 19.63 -8.55
C ARG A 131 12.50 20.08 -8.94
N THR A 132 13.38 20.32 -7.97
CA THR A 132 14.66 21.00 -8.20
C THR A 132 15.87 20.09 -7.96
N HIS A 133 15.83 19.17 -6.99
CA HIS A 133 17.03 18.39 -6.62
C HIS A 133 17.16 17.06 -7.36
N ILE A 134 16.10 16.59 -8.02
CA ILE A 134 16.08 15.33 -8.76
C ILE A 134 15.62 15.53 -10.20
N ASP A 135 16.18 14.76 -11.11
CA ASP A 135 15.86 14.82 -12.54
C ASP A 135 14.56 14.06 -12.89
N ASP A 136 14.12 14.15 -14.14
CA ASP A 136 12.86 13.56 -14.59
C ASP A 136 12.80 12.04 -14.40
N ARG A 137 13.89 11.31 -14.65
CA ARG A 137 13.94 9.85 -14.43
C ARG A 137 13.67 9.48 -12.97
N CYS A 138 14.16 10.28 -12.02
CA CYS A 138 13.88 10.10 -10.60
C CYS A 138 12.43 10.44 -10.27
N ARG A 139 11.92 11.57 -10.79
CA ARG A 139 10.52 11.96 -10.61
C ARG A 139 9.56 10.89 -11.16
N HIS A 140 9.81 10.38 -12.36
CA HIS A 140 9.01 9.32 -12.99
C HIS A 140 8.96 8.08 -12.10
N LEU A 141 10.07 7.68 -11.46
CA LEU A 141 10.09 6.53 -10.55
C LEU A 141 9.17 6.72 -9.34
N LEU A 142 9.19 7.91 -8.73
CA LEU A 142 8.33 8.22 -7.59
C LEU A 142 6.83 8.27 -7.99
N LEU A 143 6.52 8.79 -9.19
CA LEU A 143 5.15 8.78 -9.73
C LEU A 143 4.67 7.35 -10.03
N THR A 144 5.53 6.50 -10.60
CA THR A 144 5.23 5.07 -10.81
C THR A 144 4.91 4.38 -9.49
N MET A 145 5.76 4.56 -8.46
CA MET A 145 5.59 3.96 -7.14
C MET A 145 4.29 4.37 -6.44
N PHE A 146 3.79 5.58 -6.69
CA PHE A 146 2.63 6.11 -5.97
C PHE A 146 1.37 5.25 -6.14
N PHE A 147 1.15 4.70 -7.34
CA PHE A 147 0.00 3.85 -7.66
C PHE A 147 0.30 2.35 -7.55
N LEU A 148 1.41 1.99 -6.90
CA LEU A 148 1.75 0.61 -6.55
C LEU A 148 1.52 0.37 -5.04
N SER A 149 1.81 -0.84 -4.57
CA SER A 149 1.63 -1.25 -3.17
C SER A 149 2.22 -0.25 -2.15
N GLU A 150 1.42 0.09 -1.15
CA GLU A 150 1.82 1.01 -0.07
C GLU A 150 2.90 0.44 0.85
N TYR A 151 2.98 -0.89 0.96
CA TYR A 151 3.88 -1.61 1.87
C TYR A 151 5.23 -1.96 1.24
N GLY A 152 5.50 -1.40 0.06
CA GLY A 152 6.71 -1.65 -0.72
C GLY A 152 6.46 -2.60 -1.89
N VAL A 153 7.26 -2.39 -2.94
CA VAL A 153 7.09 -3.02 -4.25
C VAL A 153 8.32 -3.82 -4.61
N ALA A 154 8.14 -5.02 -5.17
CA ALA A 154 9.24 -5.78 -5.73
C ALA A 154 9.93 -5.00 -6.86
N ILE A 155 11.27 -4.95 -6.87
CA ILE A 155 12.07 -4.21 -7.86
C ILE A 155 11.70 -4.62 -9.30
N SER A 156 11.40 -5.90 -9.53
CA SER A 156 10.99 -6.41 -10.84
C SER A 156 9.66 -5.84 -11.32
N VAL A 157 8.67 -5.74 -10.43
CA VAL A 157 7.35 -5.14 -10.72
C VAL A 157 7.51 -3.64 -10.95
N LEU A 158 8.30 -2.98 -10.10
CA LEU A 158 8.56 -1.54 -10.22
C LEU A 158 9.26 -1.20 -11.54
N ARG A 159 10.24 -2.01 -11.99
CA ARG A 159 10.92 -1.82 -13.27
C ARG A 159 9.95 -1.85 -14.44
N THR A 160 9.11 -2.88 -14.54
CA THR A 160 8.16 -3.02 -15.65
C THR A 160 7.21 -1.82 -15.74
N ALA A 161 6.68 -1.37 -14.59
CA ALA A 161 5.81 -0.20 -14.54
C ALA A 161 6.56 1.10 -14.87
N TYR A 162 7.80 1.23 -14.37
CA TYR A 162 8.65 2.39 -14.60
C TYR A 162 9.01 2.54 -16.07
N ASP A 163 9.48 1.48 -16.72
CA ASP A 163 9.96 1.54 -18.10
C ASP A 163 8.85 2.02 -19.03
N SER A 164 7.60 1.58 -18.80
CA SER A 164 6.41 2.02 -19.53
C SER A 164 6.14 3.53 -19.35
N LEU A 165 6.05 3.96 -18.08
CA LEU A 165 5.71 5.33 -17.72
C LEU A 165 6.83 6.30 -18.14
N HIS A 166 8.08 5.93 -17.85
CA HIS A 166 9.24 6.73 -18.18
C HIS A 166 9.40 6.90 -19.70
N ALA A 167 9.25 5.83 -20.50
CA ALA A 167 9.29 5.94 -21.95
C ALA A 167 8.19 6.87 -22.50
N SER A 168 6.95 6.73 -22.01
CA SER A 168 5.81 7.55 -22.43
C SER A 168 5.99 9.04 -22.11
N LEU A 169 6.37 9.37 -20.87
CA LEU A 169 6.58 10.75 -20.45
C LEU A 169 7.81 11.36 -21.14
N SER A 170 8.91 10.61 -21.27
CA SER A 170 10.10 11.08 -21.96
C SER A 170 9.83 11.37 -23.44
N ALA A 171 9.05 10.54 -24.12
CA ALA A 171 8.60 10.81 -25.48
C ALA A 171 7.71 12.06 -25.56
N SER A 172 6.77 12.22 -24.62
CA SER A 172 5.82 13.35 -24.60
C SER A 172 6.51 14.70 -24.36
N TYR A 173 7.56 14.73 -23.55
CA TYR A 173 8.28 15.96 -23.17
C TYR A 173 9.61 16.16 -23.89
N GLY A 174 9.99 15.24 -24.80
CA GLY A 174 11.27 15.31 -25.51
C GLY A 174 12.49 15.14 -24.59
N LEU A 175 12.35 14.35 -23.52
CA LEU A 175 13.41 14.14 -22.54
C LEU A 175 14.40 13.05 -23.02
N PRO A 176 15.70 13.19 -22.69
CA PRO A 176 16.65 12.10 -22.85
C PRO A 176 16.22 10.89 -22.02
N HIS A 177 16.27 9.70 -22.61
CA HIS A 177 16.04 8.44 -21.91
C HIS A 177 17.01 7.37 -22.42
N GLY A 178 17.31 6.39 -21.58
CA GLY A 178 18.27 5.32 -21.85
C GLY A 178 18.05 4.07 -21.00
N PRO A 179 18.70 2.96 -21.38
CA PRO A 179 18.43 1.64 -20.79
C PRO A 179 18.90 1.47 -19.34
N LYS A 180 19.59 2.47 -18.75
CA LYS A 180 20.09 2.46 -17.37
C LYS A 180 19.38 3.45 -16.45
N ASP A 181 18.34 4.14 -16.94
CA ASP A 181 17.70 5.19 -16.16
C ASP A 181 16.97 4.66 -14.94
N PHE A 182 16.47 3.43 -14.99
CA PHE A 182 15.86 2.78 -13.84
C PHE A 182 16.86 2.56 -12.70
N GLU A 183 18.00 1.92 -13.00
CA GLU A 183 19.05 1.67 -12.02
C GLU A 183 19.61 2.97 -11.45
N GLU A 184 19.82 3.96 -12.32
CA GLU A 184 20.34 5.26 -11.91
C GLU A 184 19.33 6.03 -11.05
N ALA A 185 18.04 5.99 -11.39
CA ALA A 185 16.98 6.60 -10.58
C ALA A 185 16.90 5.96 -9.18
N LEU A 186 16.90 4.63 -9.08
CA LEU A 186 16.97 3.94 -7.79
C LEU A 186 18.24 4.33 -7.03
N ARG A 187 19.38 4.36 -7.73
CA ARG A 187 20.67 4.72 -7.13
C ARG A 187 20.69 6.16 -6.63
N ILE A 188 19.99 7.10 -7.25
CA ILE A 188 19.90 8.50 -6.82
C ILE A 188 18.90 8.65 -5.66
N LEU A 189 17.77 7.92 -5.69
CA LEU A 189 16.68 8.10 -4.73
C LEU A 189 16.86 7.37 -3.40
N GLU A 190 17.64 6.28 -3.36
CA GLU A 190 17.78 5.44 -2.15
C GLU A 190 18.24 6.21 -0.90
N GLY A 191 17.71 5.93 0.28
CA GLY A 191 18.06 6.61 1.53
C GLY A 191 17.72 8.11 1.54
N SER A 192 16.98 8.61 0.55
CA SER A 192 16.61 10.03 0.42
C SER A 192 15.14 10.22 0.07
N PHE A 193 14.59 9.39 -0.79
CA PHE A 193 13.18 9.36 -1.17
C PHE A 193 12.59 7.96 -1.04
N VAL A 194 13.41 6.94 -1.30
CA VAL A 194 13.02 5.53 -1.21
C VAL A 194 13.97 4.77 -0.30
N ASN A 195 13.48 3.70 0.33
CA ASN A 195 14.28 2.70 1.01
C ASN A 195 14.28 1.42 0.17
N ILE A 196 15.43 0.74 0.12
CA ILE A 196 15.57 -0.54 -0.55
C ILE A 196 15.95 -1.59 0.50
N GLU A 197 15.08 -2.58 0.68
CA GLU A 197 15.27 -3.68 1.61
C GLU A 197 15.10 -5.00 0.85
N GLY A 198 16.21 -5.71 0.65
CA GLY A 198 16.24 -6.90 -0.20
C GLY A 198 15.83 -6.57 -1.64
N GLU A 199 14.77 -7.23 -2.12
CA GLU A 199 14.20 -6.98 -3.46
C GLU A 199 12.98 -6.04 -3.43
N LYS A 200 12.74 -5.31 -2.32
CA LYS A 200 11.60 -4.41 -2.18
C LYS A 200 12.04 -2.94 -2.07
N VAL A 201 11.26 -2.06 -2.69
CA VAL A 201 11.43 -0.60 -2.65
C VAL A 201 10.19 0.02 -2.00
N SER A 202 10.39 0.89 -1.01
CA SER A 202 9.31 1.61 -0.30
C SER A 202 9.64 3.10 -0.21
N PHE A 203 8.64 3.95 0.04
CA PHE A 203 8.90 5.37 0.32
C PHE A 203 9.62 5.52 1.66
N VAL A 204 10.57 6.46 1.74
CA VAL A 204 11.33 6.72 2.98
C VAL A 204 10.46 7.24 4.12
N ASN A 205 9.37 7.95 3.80
CA ASN A 205 8.49 8.58 4.77
C ASN A 205 7.07 8.77 4.19
N PRO A 206 6.00 8.49 4.96
CA PRO A 206 4.62 8.70 4.50
C PRO A 206 4.33 10.11 3.98
N SER A 207 4.99 11.14 4.53
CA SER A 207 4.78 12.53 4.11
C SER A 207 5.21 12.83 2.67
N LEU A 208 6.09 12.02 2.08
CA LEU A 208 6.41 12.11 0.65
C LEU A 208 5.20 11.68 -0.19
N LYS A 209 4.49 10.63 0.24
CA LYS A 209 3.26 10.18 -0.41
C LYS A 209 2.16 11.25 -0.31
N ASP A 210 2.01 11.89 0.85
CA ASP A 210 1.08 13.03 1.02
C ASP A 210 1.40 14.17 0.05
N TYR A 211 2.67 14.54 -0.09
CA TYR A 211 3.10 15.53 -1.08
C TYR A 211 2.77 15.08 -2.52
N LEU A 212 3.12 13.84 -2.90
CA LEU A 212 2.83 13.30 -4.23
C LEU A 212 1.33 13.26 -4.51
N SER A 213 0.51 12.96 -3.50
CA SER A 213 -0.95 12.98 -3.61
C SER A 213 -1.49 14.36 -3.98
N THR A 214 -0.82 15.44 -3.56
CA THR A 214 -1.18 16.81 -3.92
C THR A 214 -0.66 17.14 -5.31
N TYR A 215 0.57 16.75 -5.62
CA TYR A 215 1.21 16.96 -6.93
C TYR A 215 0.44 16.28 -8.08
N LEU A 216 -0.04 15.05 -7.85
CA LEU A 216 -0.76 14.23 -8.83
C LEU A 216 -2.20 14.69 -9.09
N ARG A 217 -2.71 15.70 -8.38
CA ARG A 217 -4.06 16.28 -8.63
C ARG A 217 -4.16 17.05 -9.94
N ASP A 218 -3.09 17.13 -10.73
CA ASP A 218 -3.11 17.70 -12.06
C ASP A 218 -3.76 16.72 -13.06
N PRO A 219 -4.94 17.03 -13.62
CA PRO A 219 -5.61 16.16 -14.57
C PRO A 219 -4.80 15.93 -15.84
N GLU A 220 -4.02 16.92 -16.30
CA GLU A 220 -3.20 16.76 -17.51
C GLU A 220 -2.11 15.71 -17.30
N LEU A 221 -1.55 15.67 -16.09
CA LEU A 221 -0.61 14.63 -15.71
C LEU A 221 -1.30 13.27 -15.70
N LEU A 222 -2.46 13.14 -15.05
CA LEU A 222 -3.19 11.86 -14.96
C LEU A 222 -3.58 11.30 -16.34
N VAL A 223 -3.99 12.16 -17.28
CA VAL A 223 -4.25 11.80 -18.69
C VAL A 223 -3.02 11.15 -19.33
N ARG A 224 -1.81 11.63 -19.02
CA ARG A 224 -0.56 11.05 -19.55
C ARG A 224 -0.12 9.78 -18.82
N LEU A 225 -0.47 9.65 -17.54
CA LEU A 225 -0.09 8.51 -16.72
C LEU A 225 -0.97 7.27 -16.95
N ALA A 226 -2.29 7.47 -17.10
CA ALA A 226 -3.27 6.40 -17.24
C ALA A 226 -2.92 5.34 -18.32
N PRO A 227 -2.59 5.69 -19.58
CA PRO A 227 -2.31 4.69 -20.62
C PRO A 227 -1.00 3.91 -20.41
N THR A 228 -0.19 4.28 -19.41
CA THR A 228 1.11 3.65 -19.14
C THR A 228 1.02 2.42 -18.23
N ALA A 229 -0.17 2.15 -17.67
CA ALA A 229 -0.40 1.03 -16.76
C ALA A 229 0.06 -0.31 -17.36
N LYS A 230 0.72 -1.12 -16.53
CA LYS A 230 1.16 -2.50 -16.87
C LYS A 230 0.51 -3.58 -16.00
N THR A 231 -0.30 -3.17 -15.04
CA THR A 231 -1.15 -4.05 -14.23
C THR A 231 -2.50 -3.36 -14.05
N ILE A 232 -3.53 -4.17 -13.83
CA ILE A 232 -4.89 -3.68 -13.60
C ILE A 232 -4.95 -2.97 -12.23
N ASP A 233 -4.27 -3.48 -11.22
CA ASP A 233 -4.17 -2.85 -9.89
C ASP A 233 -3.62 -1.43 -9.93
N TRP A 234 -2.66 -1.18 -10.82
CA TRP A 234 -2.07 0.14 -10.95
C TRP A 234 -3.09 1.13 -11.50
N ILE A 235 -3.83 0.75 -12.54
CA ILE A 235 -4.86 1.62 -13.11
C ILE A 235 -6.09 1.71 -12.21
N VAL A 236 -6.45 0.66 -11.46
CA VAL A 236 -7.46 0.71 -10.39
C VAL A 236 -7.06 1.69 -9.31
N SER A 237 -5.78 1.68 -8.89
CA SER A 237 -5.26 2.63 -7.89
C SER A 237 -5.29 4.07 -8.40
N LEU A 238 -4.93 4.29 -9.68
CA LEU A 238 -5.05 5.60 -10.32
C LEU A 238 -6.51 6.05 -10.41
N TRP A 239 -7.42 5.14 -10.78
CA TRP A 239 -8.83 5.46 -10.90
C TRP A 239 -9.48 5.76 -9.55
N GLY A 240 -9.17 4.99 -8.51
CA GLY A 240 -9.59 5.30 -7.14
C GLY A 240 -9.06 6.65 -6.66
N PHE A 241 -7.85 7.06 -7.09
CA PHE A 241 -7.35 8.40 -6.83
C PHE A 241 -8.17 9.49 -7.56
N VAL A 242 -8.57 9.25 -8.81
CA VAL A 242 -9.45 10.16 -9.57
C VAL A 242 -10.80 10.33 -8.86
N GLU A 243 -11.41 9.23 -8.41
CA GLU A 243 -12.70 9.23 -7.71
C GLU A 243 -12.63 9.90 -6.35
N HIS A 244 -11.63 9.57 -5.52
CA HIS A 244 -11.47 10.14 -4.19
C HIS A 244 -11.21 11.66 -4.20
N ASN A 245 -10.52 12.16 -5.23
CA ASN A 245 -10.23 13.60 -5.35
C ASN A 245 -11.34 14.40 -6.04
N LEU A 246 -12.52 13.78 -6.28
CA LEU A 246 -13.73 14.43 -6.80
C LEU A 246 -13.47 15.23 -8.08
N MET A 247 -12.69 14.65 -9.00
CA MET A 247 -12.45 15.25 -10.32
C MET A 247 -13.77 15.50 -11.05
N SER A 248 -13.86 16.62 -11.76
CA SER A 248 -15.06 16.98 -12.53
C SER A 248 -15.37 15.92 -13.61
N PRO A 249 -16.65 15.81 -14.05
CA PRO A 249 -17.02 14.86 -15.09
C PRO A 249 -16.16 14.97 -16.35
N ASP A 250 -15.87 16.18 -16.82
CA ASP A 250 -15.01 16.42 -17.99
C ASP A 250 -13.58 15.91 -17.78
N GLN A 251 -13.02 16.03 -16.57
CA GLN A 251 -11.69 15.51 -16.25
C GLN A 251 -11.68 13.98 -16.21
N ARG A 252 -12.70 13.36 -15.61
CA ARG A 252 -12.86 11.90 -15.56
C ARG A 252 -12.99 11.33 -16.96
N GLU A 253 -13.83 11.92 -17.79
CA GLU A 253 -14.01 11.55 -19.19
C GLU A 253 -12.68 11.57 -19.95
N ARG A 254 -11.92 12.67 -19.84
CA ARG A 254 -10.62 12.82 -20.51
C ARG A 254 -9.61 11.76 -20.09
N ILE A 255 -9.54 11.42 -18.80
CA ILE A 255 -8.63 10.38 -18.30
C ILE A 255 -9.08 9.00 -18.80
N ALA A 256 -10.36 8.67 -18.66
CA ALA A 256 -10.91 7.39 -19.08
C ALA A 256 -10.73 7.14 -20.58
N ARG A 257 -10.85 8.16 -21.44
CA ARG A 257 -10.63 8.04 -22.89
C ARG A 257 -9.23 7.54 -23.26
N GLU A 258 -8.21 7.89 -22.47
CA GLU A 258 -6.84 7.39 -22.71
C GLU A 258 -6.68 5.91 -22.32
N CYS A 259 -7.58 5.38 -21.47
CA CYS A 259 -7.51 3.99 -21.00
C CYS A 259 -7.98 2.95 -22.03
N VAL A 260 -8.46 3.36 -23.21
CA VAL A 260 -8.90 2.43 -24.27
C VAL A 260 -7.79 1.46 -24.66
N CYS A 261 -6.52 1.89 -24.67
CA CYS A 261 -5.40 1.02 -25.00
C CYS A 261 -5.14 -0.08 -23.96
N LEU A 262 -5.79 -0.02 -22.78
CA LEU A 262 -5.65 -0.98 -21.70
C LEU A 262 -6.67 -2.12 -21.76
N ILE A 263 -7.67 -2.05 -22.66
CA ILE A 263 -8.76 -3.04 -22.74
C ILE A 263 -8.22 -4.47 -22.88
N ASP A 264 -7.30 -4.71 -23.81
CA ASP A 264 -6.70 -6.03 -24.03
C ASP A 264 -6.02 -6.58 -22.77
N MET A 265 -5.29 -5.73 -22.04
CA MET A 265 -4.68 -6.09 -20.75
C MET A 265 -5.75 -6.45 -19.71
N ILE A 266 -6.81 -5.66 -19.61
CA ILE A 266 -7.89 -5.86 -18.64
C ILE A 266 -8.65 -7.18 -18.94
N GLU A 267 -8.86 -7.50 -20.20
CA GLU A 267 -9.55 -8.73 -20.62
C GLU A 267 -8.72 -10.00 -20.40
N THR A 268 -7.40 -9.93 -20.59
CA THR A 268 -6.56 -11.13 -20.77
C THR A 268 -5.60 -11.42 -19.61
N GLN A 269 -5.19 -10.43 -18.83
CA GLN A 269 -4.18 -10.63 -17.78
C GLN A 269 -4.75 -11.48 -16.63
N PRO A 270 -4.06 -12.50 -16.11
CA PRO A 270 -4.60 -13.36 -15.06
C PRO A 270 -4.56 -12.70 -13.66
N HIS A 271 -5.56 -13.02 -12.82
CA HIS A 271 -5.67 -12.56 -11.43
C HIS A 271 -4.70 -13.29 -10.48
N TRP A 272 -4.44 -14.57 -10.74
CA TRP A 272 -3.51 -15.43 -10.02
C TRP A 272 -2.34 -15.86 -10.90
N ARG A 273 -1.14 -15.96 -10.32
CA ARG A 273 0.01 -16.56 -10.99
C ARG A 273 0.66 -17.66 -10.13
N PRO A 274 1.36 -18.64 -10.73
CA PRO A 274 2.12 -19.62 -9.97
C PRO A 274 3.25 -18.98 -9.17
N VAL A 275 3.44 -19.44 -7.93
CA VAL A 275 4.58 -19.05 -7.10
C VAL A 275 5.87 -19.60 -7.74
N ARG A 276 6.93 -18.78 -7.77
CA ARG A 276 8.23 -19.24 -8.28
C ARG A 276 8.74 -20.44 -7.47
N GLY A 277 8.95 -21.57 -8.16
CA GLY A 277 9.46 -22.80 -7.56
C GLY A 277 8.39 -23.73 -6.99
N SER A 278 7.10 -23.38 -7.09
CA SER A 278 5.98 -24.25 -6.70
C SER A 278 4.87 -24.19 -7.74
N SER A 279 4.63 -25.32 -8.43
CA SER A 279 3.55 -25.42 -9.41
C SER A 279 2.16 -25.63 -8.79
N ARG A 280 2.08 -25.88 -7.47
CA ARG A 280 0.83 -26.17 -6.76
C ARG A 280 0.29 -25.00 -5.95
N SER A 281 1.06 -23.93 -5.79
CA SER A 281 0.64 -22.72 -5.07
C SER A 281 0.53 -21.55 -6.02
N LEU A 282 -0.58 -20.84 -5.92
CA LEU A 282 -0.81 -19.58 -6.61
C LEU A 282 -0.55 -18.42 -5.66
N GLU A 283 -0.06 -17.31 -6.20
CA GLU A 283 0.02 -16.02 -5.53
C GLU A 283 -0.81 -14.98 -6.29
N TYR A 284 -1.31 -14.01 -5.53
CA TYR A 284 -2.01 -12.87 -6.09
C TYR A 284 -1.14 -12.16 -7.14
N ASN A 285 -1.72 -11.88 -8.31
CA ASN A 285 -1.01 -11.23 -9.40
C ASN A 285 -1.60 -9.86 -9.76
N ASP A 286 -2.92 -9.72 -9.82
CA ASP A 286 -3.58 -8.52 -10.32
C ASP A 286 -5.06 -8.44 -9.87
N ALA A 287 -5.82 -7.43 -10.31
CA ALA A 287 -7.21 -7.22 -9.90
C ALA A 287 -8.17 -8.38 -10.26
N SER A 288 -9.18 -8.59 -9.40
CA SER A 288 -10.26 -9.58 -9.57
C SER A 288 -11.20 -9.23 -10.74
N ASN A 289 -11.97 -10.21 -11.23
CA ASN A 289 -12.83 -10.00 -12.39
C ASN A 289 -13.94 -8.97 -12.12
N SER A 290 -14.55 -9.01 -10.95
CA SER A 290 -15.51 -8.00 -10.50
C SER A 290 -14.93 -6.58 -10.45
N THR A 291 -13.67 -6.44 -10.04
CA THR A 291 -12.96 -5.14 -10.05
C THR A 291 -12.74 -4.63 -11.47
N ARG A 292 -12.43 -5.52 -12.43
CA ARG A 292 -12.33 -5.17 -13.86
C ARG A 292 -13.65 -4.69 -14.41
N LEU A 293 -14.73 -5.41 -14.10
CA LEU A 293 -16.09 -5.05 -14.52
C LEU A 293 -16.49 -3.67 -13.99
N GLU A 294 -16.23 -3.42 -12.71
CA GLU A 294 -16.49 -2.13 -12.07
C GLU A 294 -15.73 -0.99 -12.77
N LEU A 295 -14.44 -1.19 -13.06
CA LEU A 295 -13.60 -0.22 -13.76
C LEU A 295 -14.12 0.09 -15.16
N LEU A 296 -14.40 -0.94 -15.97
CA LEU A 296 -14.86 -0.81 -17.35
C LEU A 296 -16.26 -0.17 -17.43
N ILE A 297 -17.19 -0.60 -16.58
CA ILE A 297 -18.54 0.00 -16.52
C ILE A 297 -18.44 1.46 -16.07
N GLY A 298 -17.58 1.78 -15.08
CA GLY A 298 -17.33 3.14 -14.64
C GLY A 298 -16.81 4.04 -15.76
N TRP A 299 -15.83 3.57 -16.54
CA TRP A 299 -15.32 4.31 -17.70
C TRP A 299 -16.36 4.48 -18.81
N TRP A 300 -17.20 3.48 -19.04
CA TRP A 300 -18.31 3.62 -19.98
C TRP A 300 -19.31 4.70 -19.52
N ILE A 301 -19.67 4.72 -18.24
CA ILE A 301 -20.57 5.74 -17.67
C ILE A 301 -20.02 7.16 -17.90
N ASP A 302 -18.71 7.34 -17.69
CA ASP A 302 -18.05 8.64 -17.81
C ASP A 302 -17.80 9.07 -19.26
N THR A 303 -17.69 8.15 -20.22
CA THR A 303 -17.23 8.46 -21.59
C THR A 303 -18.24 8.22 -22.70
N ASP A 304 -19.27 7.41 -22.45
CA ASP A 304 -20.15 6.83 -23.47
C ASP A 304 -19.42 6.02 -24.56
N ASP A 305 -18.18 5.60 -24.28
CA ASP A 305 -17.38 4.86 -25.25
C ASP A 305 -17.75 3.38 -25.21
N ILE A 306 -18.49 2.93 -26.22
CA ILE A 306 -19.04 1.56 -26.28
C ILE A 306 -17.96 0.48 -26.12
N ARG A 307 -16.71 0.76 -26.47
CA ARG A 307 -15.59 -0.20 -26.33
C ARG A 307 -15.40 -0.67 -24.89
N PHE A 308 -15.66 0.19 -23.90
CA PHE A 308 -15.60 -0.21 -22.48
C PHE A 308 -16.77 -1.10 -22.07
N ALA A 309 -17.97 -0.85 -22.59
CA ALA A 309 -19.12 -1.71 -22.34
C ALA A 309 -18.95 -3.08 -23.01
N ASP A 310 -18.45 -3.12 -24.24
CA ASP A 310 -18.14 -4.36 -24.96
C ASP A 310 -17.10 -5.17 -24.18
N ALA A 311 -16.02 -4.53 -23.71
CA ALA A 311 -15.00 -5.17 -22.89
C ALA A 311 -15.55 -5.71 -21.56
N ALA A 312 -16.46 -4.98 -20.92
CA ALA A 312 -17.12 -5.46 -19.70
C ALA A 312 -17.92 -6.74 -19.97
N MET A 313 -18.58 -6.84 -21.13
CA MET A 313 -19.29 -8.06 -21.54
C MET A 313 -18.32 -9.21 -21.83
N VAL A 314 -17.16 -8.95 -22.46
CA VAL A 314 -16.12 -9.96 -22.68
C VAL A 314 -15.64 -10.56 -21.35
N VAL A 315 -15.32 -9.70 -20.37
CA VAL A 315 -14.89 -10.15 -19.03
C VAL A 315 -16.00 -10.90 -18.31
N ALA A 316 -17.25 -10.44 -18.40
CA ALA A 316 -18.37 -11.10 -17.74
C ALA A 316 -18.64 -12.51 -18.31
N GLN A 317 -18.55 -12.65 -19.63
CA GLN A 317 -18.79 -13.92 -20.33
C GLN A 317 -17.64 -14.92 -20.16
N ASN A 318 -16.40 -14.43 -20.10
CA ASN A 318 -15.20 -15.27 -19.98
C ASN A 318 -14.21 -14.71 -18.95
N PRO A 319 -14.57 -14.75 -17.64
CA PRO A 319 -13.73 -14.22 -16.57
C PRO A 319 -12.42 -14.99 -16.49
N GLN A 320 -11.29 -14.28 -16.41
CA GLN A 320 -9.97 -14.91 -16.28
C GLN A 320 -9.92 -15.72 -14.99
N GLN A 321 -9.70 -17.03 -15.12
CA GLN A 321 -9.67 -17.99 -13.99
C GLN A 321 -10.99 -18.11 -13.23
N GLY A 322 -12.12 -17.70 -13.82
CA GLY A 322 -13.43 -17.75 -13.18
C GLY A 322 -13.66 -16.64 -12.16
N PHE A 323 -14.90 -16.53 -11.67
CA PHE A 323 -15.22 -15.68 -10.53
C PHE A 323 -14.98 -16.45 -9.23
N GLY A 324 -14.34 -15.80 -8.25
CA GLY A 324 -14.09 -16.37 -6.92
C GLY A 324 -15.09 -15.84 -5.88
N ALA A 325 -15.54 -16.71 -4.97
CA ALA A 325 -16.43 -16.31 -3.87
C ALA A 325 -15.84 -15.16 -3.04
N TRP A 326 -14.59 -15.31 -2.63
CA TRP A 326 -13.85 -14.34 -1.82
C TRP A 326 -13.50 -13.06 -2.60
N SER A 327 -13.04 -13.18 -3.85
CA SER A 327 -12.52 -12.05 -4.63
C SER A 327 -13.58 -11.24 -5.37
N ASP A 328 -14.75 -11.84 -5.63
CA ASP A 328 -15.77 -11.29 -6.52
C ASP A 328 -17.18 -11.25 -5.93
N GLY A 329 -17.53 -12.15 -5.01
CA GLY A 329 -18.91 -12.41 -4.59
C GLY A 329 -19.69 -11.15 -4.18
N GLU A 330 -19.15 -10.38 -3.23
CA GLU A 330 -19.80 -9.16 -2.72
C GLU A 330 -20.02 -8.10 -3.82
N LYS A 331 -18.98 -7.85 -4.64
CA LYS A 331 -19.06 -6.87 -5.73
C LYS A 331 -20.05 -7.29 -6.81
N LEU A 332 -20.11 -8.59 -7.12
CA LEU A 332 -21.09 -9.12 -8.07
C LEU A 332 -22.53 -8.91 -7.58
N ILE A 333 -22.80 -9.11 -6.29
CA ILE A 333 -24.10 -8.80 -5.66
C ILE A 333 -24.40 -7.31 -5.80
N GLY A 334 -23.40 -6.45 -5.53
CA GLY A 334 -23.50 -5.00 -5.64
C GLY A 334 -23.85 -4.47 -7.05
N PHE A 335 -23.63 -5.23 -8.12
CA PHE A 335 -24.06 -4.81 -9.46
C PHE A 335 -25.59 -4.77 -9.62
N PHE A 336 -26.34 -5.64 -8.93
CA PHE A 336 -27.80 -5.66 -9.02
C PHE A 336 -28.43 -4.40 -8.41
N THR A 337 -27.87 -3.91 -7.31
CA THR A 337 -28.34 -2.68 -6.66
C THR A 337 -27.93 -1.47 -7.49
N ARG A 338 -26.66 -1.39 -7.89
CA ARG A 338 -26.07 -0.24 -8.58
C ARG A 338 -26.63 0.00 -9.98
N LEU A 339 -26.74 -1.05 -10.80
CA LEU A 339 -27.15 -0.90 -12.21
C LEU A 339 -28.66 -0.69 -12.36
N ARG A 340 -29.47 -1.19 -11.41
CA ARG A 340 -30.92 -0.98 -11.42
C ARG A 340 -31.33 0.35 -10.79
N ASP A 341 -30.44 1.00 -10.04
CA ASP A 341 -30.73 2.31 -9.46
C ASP A 341 -30.79 3.39 -10.55
N ARG A 342 -32.00 3.87 -10.82
CA ARG A 342 -32.27 4.90 -11.82
C ARG A 342 -31.77 6.28 -11.41
N ASN A 343 -31.33 6.45 -10.16
CA ASN A 343 -30.67 7.67 -9.71
C ASN A 343 -29.17 7.70 -10.04
N TYR A 344 -28.58 6.55 -10.42
CA TYR A 344 -27.16 6.38 -10.70
C TYR A 344 -26.80 6.72 -12.16
N GLY A 345 -27.10 7.95 -12.58
CA GLY A 345 -26.64 8.47 -13.86
C GLY A 345 -27.08 7.67 -15.09
N ARG A 346 -26.12 7.26 -15.92
CA ARG A 346 -26.34 6.60 -17.21
C ARG A 346 -26.57 5.10 -17.02
N GLN A 347 -27.68 4.57 -17.56
CA GLN A 347 -28.02 3.15 -17.48
C GLN A 347 -27.13 2.30 -18.39
N PHE A 348 -26.51 1.26 -17.85
CA PHE A 348 -25.62 0.38 -18.62
C PHE A 348 -26.28 -0.19 -19.87
N VAL A 349 -25.64 -0.05 -21.03
CA VAL A 349 -26.22 -0.42 -22.34
C VAL A 349 -26.60 -1.90 -22.42
N TYR A 350 -25.85 -2.77 -21.75
CA TYR A 350 -26.10 -4.22 -21.71
C TYR A 350 -26.68 -4.69 -20.36
N GLU A 351 -27.33 -3.80 -19.58
CA GLU A 351 -27.82 -4.07 -18.21
C GLU A 351 -28.48 -5.44 -18.05
N ASN A 352 -29.47 -5.77 -18.89
CA ASN A 352 -30.22 -7.02 -18.76
C ASN A 352 -29.37 -8.27 -19.06
N GLU A 353 -28.57 -8.23 -20.12
CA GLU A 353 -27.72 -9.35 -20.51
C GLU A 353 -26.60 -9.57 -19.49
N PHE A 354 -25.96 -8.48 -19.06
CA PHE A 354 -24.94 -8.48 -18.03
C PHE A 354 -25.47 -9.08 -16.72
N LEU A 355 -26.59 -8.57 -16.21
CA LEU A 355 -27.16 -9.07 -14.96
C LEU A 355 -27.56 -10.55 -15.04
N ALA A 356 -28.02 -11.04 -16.20
CA ALA A 356 -28.31 -12.47 -16.38
C ALA A 356 -27.04 -13.35 -16.31
N ILE A 357 -25.91 -12.87 -16.85
CA ILE A 357 -24.61 -13.54 -16.74
C ILE A 357 -24.15 -13.55 -15.28
N ILE A 358 -24.22 -12.41 -14.60
CA ILE A 358 -23.81 -12.29 -13.20
C ILE A 358 -24.71 -13.13 -12.28
N GLU A 359 -26.02 -13.19 -12.54
CA GLU A 359 -26.97 -14.03 -11.80
C GLU A 359 -26.57 -15.51 -11.84
N LYS A 360 -26.23 -16.00 -13.04
CA LYS A 360 -25.77 -17.37 -13.23
C LYS A 360 -24.44 -17.61 -12.50
N ALA A 361 -23.47 -16.70 -12.68
CA ALA A 361 -22.17 -16.80 -12.04
C ALA A 361 -22.29 -16.83 -10.50
N LEU A 362 -23.06 -15.92 -9.92
CA LEU A 362 -23.31 -15.88 -8.47
C LEU A 362 -23.97 -17.14 -7.97
N THR A 363 -24.98 -17.65 -8.68
CA THR A 363 -25.66 -18.90 -8.30
C THR A 363 -24.67 -20.07 -8.26
N ASP A 364 -23.76 -20.15 -9.23
CA ASP A 364 -22.72 -21.18 -9.25
C ASP A 364 -21.70 -20.98 -8.12
N ILE A 365 -21.24 -19.75 -7.88
CA ILE A 365 -20.33 -19.41 -6.77
C ILE A 365 -20.93 -19.85 -5.43
N ILE A 366 -22.18 -19.43 -5.14
CA ILE A 366 -22.88 -19.72 -3.88
C ILE A 366 -22.96 -21.22 -3.60
N ARG A 367 -23.25 -22.02 -4.63
CA ARG A 367 -23.37 -23.48 -4.51
C ARG A 367 -22.07 -24.17 -4.13
N TRP A 368 -20.93 -23.59 -4.48
CA TRP A 368 -19.60 -24.17 -4.27
C TRP A 368 -18.74 -23.40 -3.26
N SER A 369 -19.31 -22.40 -2.60
CA SER A 369 -18.64 -21.65 -1.53
C SER A 369 -18.41 -22.52 -0.30
N ASN A 370 -17.31 -22.26 0.41
CA ASN A 370 -17.13 -22.75 1.78
C ASN A 370 -17.98 -21.93 2.76
N SER A 371 -18.12 -22.44 4.00
CA SER A 371 -18.99 -21.85 5.02
C SER A 371 -18.66 -20.38 5.35
N ASP A 372 -17.36 -20.02 5.40
CA ASP A 372 -16.91 -18.64 5.64
C ASP A 372 -17.33 -17.68 4.52
N ASN A 373 -16.98 -17.99 3.27
CA ASN A 373 -17.39 -17.17 2.13
C ASN A 373 -18.91 -17.10 2.00
N LEU A 374 -19.61 -18.20 2.27
CA LEU A 374 -21.08 -18.24 2.26
C LEU A 374 -21.65 -17.29 3.33
N ALA A 375 -21.03 -17.22 4.52
CA ALA A 375 -21.46 -16.33 5.59
C ALA A 375 -21.33 -14.84 5.21
N THR A 376 -20.27 -14.47 4.51
CA THR A 376 -20.10 -13.12 3.93
C THR A 376 -21.12 -12.85 2.83
N MET A 377 -21.38 -13.83 1.96
CA MET A 377 -22.38 -13.67 0.89
C MET A 377 -23.80 -13.52 1.42
N VAL A 378 -24.15 -14.23 2.50
CA VAL A 378 -25.46 -14.08 3.18
C VAL A 378 -25.65 -12.65 3.67
N GLU A 379 -24.62 -12.04 4.27
CA GLU A 379 -24.69 -10.62 4.69
C GLU A 379 -24.89 -9.69 3.51
N ALA A 380 -24.08 -9.85 2.45
CA ALA A 380 -24.19 -9.02 1.26
C ALA A 380 -25.57 -9.14 0.59
N VAL A 381 -26.17 -10.32 0.59
CA VAL A 381 -27.53 -10.56 0.09
C VAL A 381 -28.58 -9.89 0.98
N ASP A 382 -28.45 -10.01 2.30
CA ASP A 382 -29.37 -9.40 3.25
C ASP A 382 -29.32 -7.85 3.18
N GLU A 383 -28.15 -7.27 2.95
CA GLU A 383 -27.97 -5.83 2.71
C GLU A 383 -28.59 -5.37 1.38
N ALA A 384 -28.41 -6.15 0.30
CA ALA A 384 -28.99 -5.84 -1.00
C ALA A 384 -30.53 -5.96 -1.03
N GLY A 385 -31.10 -6.79 -0.17
CA GLY A 385 -32.54 -6.93 0.03
C GLY A 385 -33.31 -7.38 -1.22
N LYS A 386 -34.49 -6.78 -1.46
CA LYS A 386 -35.42 -7.17 -2.55
C LYS A 386 -34.93 -6.86 -3.97
N ALA A 387 -33.75 -6.28 -4.14
CA ALA A 387 -33.20 -5.95 -5.45
C ALA A 387 -32.69 -7.19 -6.20
N LEU A 388 -32.51 -8.32 -5.51
CA LEU A 388 -31.90 -9.53 -6.05
C LEU A 388 -32.92 -10.48 -6.71
N PRO A 389 -32.52 -11.22 -7.76
CA PRO A 389 -33.30 -12.33 -8.32
C PRO A 389 -33.60 -13.43 -7.30
N GLU A 390 -34.79 -14.04 -7.43
CA GLU A 390 -35.22 -15.15 -6.56
C GLU A 390 -34.27 -16.35 -6.63
N SER A 391 -33.66 -16.61 -7.80
CA SER A 391 -32.66 -17.65 -8.00
C SER A 391 -31.46 -17.52 -7.05
N ILE A 392 -30.97 -16.30 -6.80
CA ILE A 392 -29.86 -16.03 -5.88
C ILE A 392 -30.31 -16.27 -4.44
N LEU A 393 -31.49 -15.78 -4.07
CA LEU A 393 -32.05 -15.96 -2.72
C LEU A 393 -32.22 -17.45 -2.41
N SER A 394 -32.81 -18.22 -3.33
CA SER A 394 -32.95 -19.66 -3.19
C SER A 394 -31.62 -20.41 -3.19
N ALA A 395 -30.62 -19.94 -3.95
CA ALA A 395 -29.29 -20.54 -3.95
C ALA A 395 -28.60 -20.37 -2.59
N VAL A 396 -28.70 -19.17 -2.00
CA VAL A 396 -28.14 -18.89 -0.66
C VAL A 396 -28.85 -19.73 0.40
N GLU A 397 -30.18 -19.77 0.39
CA GLU A 397 -30.95 -20.60 1.33
C GLU A 397 -30.57 -22.08 1.20
N ALA A 398 -30.53 -22.62 -0.02
CA ALA A 398 -30.16 -24.03 -0.24
C ALA A 398 -28.72 -24.33 0.21
N ALA A 399 -27.76 -23.45 -0.09
CA ALA A 399 -26.37 -23.60 0.34
C ALA A 399 -26.25 -23.55 1.87
N ALA A 400 -26.92 -22.61 2.53
CA ALA A 400 -26.89 -22.47 3.99
C ALA A 400 -27.55 -23.67 4.69
N LEU A 401 -28.69 -24.16 4.19
CA LEU A 401 -29.34 -25.35 4.75
C LEU A 401 -28.48 -26.61 4.57
N SER A 402 -27.76 -26.72 3.44
CA SER A 402 -26.86 -27.85 3.19
C SER A 402 -25.66 -27.91 4.14
N GLU A 403 -25.27 -26.80 4.79
CA GLU A 403 -24.25 -26.81 5.86
C GLU A 403 -24.69 -27.65 7.06
N PHE A 404 -26.00 -27.72 7.33
CA PHE A 404 -26.56 -28.52 8.43
C PHE A 404 -26.81 -29.98 8.04
N ASP A 405 -27.27 -30.20 6.81
CA ASP A 405 -27.62 -31.54 6.32
C ASP A 405 -26.39 -32.43 6.07
N ASP A 406 -25.26 -31.82 5.70
CA ASP A 406 -24.03 -32.51 5.28
C ASP A 406 -22.81 -32.16 6.15
N VAL A 407 -23.05 -31.69 7.38
CA VAL A 407 -22.02 -31.17 8.29
C VAL A 407 -20.86 -32.15 8.47
N GLU A 408 -21.16 -33.44 8.70
CA GLU A 408 -20.15 -34.49 8.94
C GLU A 408 -19.22 -34.68 7.75
N ASN A 409 -19.73 -34.62 6.52
CA ASN A 409 -18.91 -34.77 5.32
C ASN A 409 -18.07 -33.51 5.05
N ARG A 410 -18.59 -32.32 5.36
CA ARG A 410 -17.90 -31.05 5.14
C ARG A 410 -16.70 -30.85 6.05
N ILE A 411 -16.79 -31.31 7.30
CA ILE A 411 -15.71 -31.15 8.29
C ILE A 411 -14.72 -32.33 8.31
N ARG A 412 -15.02 -33.43 7.62
CA ARG A 412 -14.24 -34.68 7.70
C ARG A 412 -12.75 -34.47 7.41
N ASP A 413 -12.48 -33.73 6.34
CA ASP A 413 -11.13 -33.51 5.82
C ASP A 413 -10.55 -32.14 6.24
N GLU A 414 -11.24 -31.41 7.13
CA GLU A 414 -10.76 -30.17 7.72
C GLU A 414 -9.91 -30.48 8.97
N ASP A 415 -8.72 -29.88 9.01
CA ASP A 415 -7.69 -30.11 10.05
C ASP A 415 -7.30 -28.81 10.78
N SER A 416 -7.95 -27.69 10.46
CA SER A 416 -7.76 -26.40 11.10
C SER A 416 -8.84 -26.15 12.16
N GLU A 417 -8.45 -26.13 13.44
CA GLU A 417 -9.34 -25.76 14.56
C GLU A 417 -9.97 -24.37 14.37
N SER A 418 -9.22 -23.42 13.80
CA SER A 418 -9.73 -22.09 13.47
C SER A 418 -10.84 -22.17 12.43
N SER A 419 -10.67 -22.95 11.36
CA SER A 419 -11.65 -23.07 10.28
C SER A 419 -12.93 -23.77 10.74
N LEU A 420 -12.82 -24.74 11.65
CA LEU A 420 -13.96 -25.38 12.31
C LEU A 420 -14.69 -24.42 13.25
N SER A 421 -13.95 -23.57 13.98
CA SER A 421 -14.54 -22.53 14.83
C SER A 421 -15.31 -21.50 13.99
N ASP A 422 -14.75 -21.06 12.87
CA ASP A 422 -15.42 -20.15 11.94
C ASP A 422 -16.69 -20.80 11.34
N HIS A 423 -16.65 -22.10 11.08
CA HIS A 423 -17.82 -22.86 10.63
C HIS A 423 -18.94 -22.89 11.69
N ILE A 424 -18.61 -23.06 12.98
CA ILE A 424 -19.60 -22.97 14.08
C ILE A 424 -20.29 -21.60 14.09
N GLU A 425 -19.52 -20.52 13.95
CA GLU A 425 -20.07 -19.16 13.93
C GLU A 425 -20.98 -18.93 12.72
N ALA A 426 -20.62 -19.48 11.55
CA ALA A 426 -21.47 -19.46 10.37
C ALA A 426 -22.80 -20.22 10.60
N LEU A 427 -22.78 -21.43 11.18
CA LEU A 427 -23.98 -22.19 11.51
C LEU A 427 -24.91 -21.43 12.47
N LYS A 428 -24.34 -20.81 13.52
CA LYS A 428 -25.11 -19.99 14.48
C LYS A 428 -25.79 -18.79 13.82
N LYS A 429 -25.19 -18.25 12.77
CA LYS A 429 -25.76 -17.14 11.98
C LYS A 429 -26.84 -17.61 11.02
N PHE A 430 -26.63 -18.76 10.36
CA PHE A 430 -27.60 -19.31 9.40
C PHE A 430 -28.88 -19.81 10.05
N ALA A 431 -28.78 -20.44 11.23
CA ALA A 431 -29.92 -21.05 11.88
C ALA A 431 -31.12 -20.11 12.11
N PRO A 432 -30.96 -18.94 12.77
CA PRO A 432 -32.08 -18.00 12.93
C PRO A 432 -32.52 -17.38 11.60
N ARG A 433 -31.60 -17.22 10.63
CA ARG A 433 -31.88 -16.58 9.33
C ARG A 433 -32.73 -17.45 8.41
N PHE A 434 -32.55 -18.77 8.44
CA PHE A 434 -33.24 -19.73 7.58
C PHE A 434 -34.21 -20.64 8.35
N GLY A 435 -34.48 -20.33 9.62
CA GLY A 435 -35.49 -21.03 10.42
C GLY A 435 -35.11 -22.47 10.79
N VAL A 436 -33.80 -22.74 10.96
CA VAL A 436 -33.32 -24.05 11.39
C VAL A 436 -33.64 -24.26 12.88
N PRO A 437 -34.29 -25.37 13.27
CA PRO A 437 -34.59 -25.66 14.67
C PRO A 437 -33.32 -25.75 15.54
N ASP A 438 -33.40 -25.24 16.78
CA ASP A 438 -32.29 -25.26 17.76
C ASP A 438 -31.69 -26.66 17.97
N ALA A 439 -32.52 -27.71 17.88
CA ALA A 439 -32.06 -29.10 18.00
C ALA A 439 -31.14 -29.53 16.84
N ILE A 440 -31.39 -29.04 15.63
CA ILE A 440 -30.54 -29.32 14.46
C ILE A 440 -29.25 -28.52 14.55
N LEU A 441 -29.33 -27.25 14.93
CA LEU A 441 -28.15 -26.42 15.18
C LEU A 441 -27.25 -27.05 16.27
N ALA A 442 -27.82 -27.44 17.41
CA ALA A 442 -27.07 -28.05 18.50
C ALA A 442 -26.38 -29.35 18.06
N ARG A 443 -27.06 -30.17 17.25
CA ARG A 443 -26.45 -31.39 16.68
C ARG A 443 -25.29 -31.05 15.75
N ALA A 444 -25.46 -30.10 14.84
CA ALA A 444 -24.42 -29.70 13.89
C ALA A 444 -23.20 -29.11 14.60
N VAL A 445 -23.41 -28.21 15.58
CA VAL A 445 -22.32 -27.64 16.40
C VAL A 445 -21.59 -28.75 17.17
N SER A 446 -22.32 -29.69 17.77
CA SER A 446 -21.71 -30.84 18.46
C SER A 446 -20.82 -31.66 17.53
N SER A 447 -21.25 -31.93 16.29
CA SER A 447 -20.43 -32.66 15.32
C SER A 447 -19.12 -31.93 14.98
N VAL A 448 -19.15 -30.59 14.93
CA VAL A 448 -17.96 -29.77 14.66
C VAL A 448 -17.04 -29.73 15.88
N GLU A 449 -17.60 -29.59 17.09
CA GLU A 449 -16.86 -29.64 18.36
C GLU A 449 -16.17 -31.00 18.57
N ASP A 450 -16.86 -32.10 18.23
CA ASP A 450 -16.29 -33.45 18.27
C ASP A 450 -15.07 -33.55 17.33
N ARG A 451 -15.15 -32.96 16.12
CA ARG A 451 -14.01 -32.91 15.19
C ARG A 451 -12.85 -32.07 15.71
N ILE A 452 -13.12 -30.93 16.36
CA ILE A 452 -12.08 -30.12 17.02
C ILE A 452 -11.38 -30.94 18.09
N ALA A 453 -12.14 -31.65 18.94
CA ALA A 453 -11.58 -32.50 20.00
C ALA A 453 -10.71 -33.64 19.42
N GLU A 454 -11.09 -34.24 18.29
CA GLU A 454 -10.27 -35.24 17.59
C GLU A 454 -8.92 -34.66 17.11
N ILE A 455 -8.90 -33.40 16.65
CA ILE A 455 -7.68 -32.72 16.19
C ILE A 455 -6.79 -32.37 17.39
N GLU A 456 -7.38 -31.88 18.48
CA GLU A 456 -6.67 -31.60 19.74
C GLU A 456 -6.02 -32.87 20.31
N GLU A 457 -6.71 -34.01 20.29
CA GLU A 457 -6.18 -35.29 20.78
C GLU A 457 -5.02 -35.84 19.92
N ARG A 458 -5.05 -35.58 18.60
CA ARG A 458 -3.97 -35.95 17.66
C ARG A 458 -2.77 -35.01 17.74
N SER A 459 -2.96 -33.80 18.25
CA SER A 459 -1.94 -32.78 18.40
C SER A 459 -1.15 -33.02 19.68
N ALA A 460 0.05 -33.62 19.58
CA ALA A 460 0.97 -33.71 20.72
C ALA A 460 1.23 -32.29 21.29
N PRO A 461 1.36 -32.10 22.62
CA PRO A 461 1.54 -30.78 23.20
C PRO A 461 2.88 -30.20 22.71
N ALA A 462 2.82 -29.32 21.73
CA ALA A 462 3.97 -28.55 21.30
C ALA A 462 4.33 -27.58 22.43
N SER A 463 5.59 -27.64 22.87
CA SER A 463 6.11 -26.67 23.82
C SER A 463 6.09 -25.30 23.15
N SER A 464 5.38 -24.33 23.72
CA SER A 464 5.43 -22.94 23.27
C SER A 464 6.90 -22.48 23.19
N PRO A 465 7.32 -21.82 22.10
CA PRO A 465 8.66 -21.27 22.06
C PRO A 465 8.82 -20.23 23.16
N SER A 466 9.74 -20.52 24.09
CA SER A 466 10.24 -19.55 25.06
C SER A 466 11.04 -18.51 24.31
N PHE A 467 10.42 -17.35 24.04
CA PHE A 467 11.16 -16.18 23.62
C PHE A 467 11.98 -15.69 24.82
N SER A 468 13.29 -15.90 24.77
CA SER A 468 14.20 -15.19 25.67
C SER A 468 14.14 -13.70 25.30
N SER A 469 13.42 -12.94 26.13
CA SER A 469 13.45 -11.49 26.05
C SER A 469 14.90 -11.04 26.27
N THR A 470 15.55 -10.61 25.21
CA THR A 470 16.83 -9.93 25.34
C THR A 470 16.52 -8.60 26.01
N HIS A 471 16.98 -8.43 27.25
CA HIS A 471 16.93 -7.14 27.94
C HIS A 471 17.68 -6.09 27.10
N ARG A 472 16.96 -5.35 26.25
CA ARG A 472 17.38 -4.01 25.85
C ARG A 472 17.22 -3.15 27.10
N GLN A 473 18.34 -2.75 27.71
CA GLN A 473 18.34 -1.59 28.59
C GLN A 473 17.87 -0.39 27.75
N VAL A 474 16.58 -0.07 27.83
CA VAL A 474 16.03 1.17 27.29
C VAL A 474 16.49 2.26 28.23
N GLU A 475 17.53 2.98 27.84
CA GLU A 475 17.86 4.27 28.43
C GLU A 475 16.59 5.15 28.36
N LYS A 476 16.01 5.52 29.51
CA LYS A 476 14.88 6.46 29.55
C LYS A 476 15.42 7.85 29.23
N PHE A 477 15.24 8.30 27.99
CA PHE A 477 15.46 9.70 27.60
C PHE A 477 14.13 10.46 27.78
N ASP A 478 13.91 10.99 28.98
CA ASP A 478 12.70 11.71 29.38
C ASP A 478 12.73 13.20 29.00
N ASN A 479 11.67 13.94 29.34
CA ASN A 479 11.54 15.36 28.98
C ASN A 479 12.59 16.25 29.69
N ASP A 480 13.03 15.86 30.89
CA ASP A 480 14.04 16.60 31.63
C ASP A 480 15.42 16.40 31.01
N ALA A 481 15.77 15.15 30.62
CA ALA A 481 16.97 14.86 29.84
C ALA A 481 16.96 15.57 28.47
N LEU A 482 15.78 15.67 27.84
CA LEU A 482 15.59 16.44 26.61
C LEU A 482 15.87 17.93 26.85
N ARG A 483 15.25 18.57 27.86
CA ARG A 483 15.47 20.00 28.16
C ARG A 483 16.94 20.29 28.47
N ASN A 484 17.56 19.48 29.34
CA ASN A 484 18.97 19.61 29.72
C ASN A 484 19.93 19.53 28.52
N LEU A 485 19.57 18.82 27.45
CA LEU A 485 20.38 18.76 26.24
C LEU A 485 20.43 20.13 25.52
N PHE A 486 19.36 20.91 25.55
CA PHE A 486 19.25 22.18 24.80
C PHE A 486 19.59 23.41 25.64
N THR A 487 19.57 23.33 26.98
CA THR A 487 19.93 24.44 27.88
C THR A 487 21.26 25.12 27.52
N PRO A 488 22.36 24.40 27.19
CA PRO A 488 23.63 25.04 26.85
C PRO A 488 23.58 25.99 25.64
N LEU A 489 22.63 25.82 24.72
CA LEU A 489 22.46 26.70 23.55
C LEU A 489 21.92 28.09 23.91
N LEU A 490 21.44 28.26 25.15
CA LEU A 490 20.94 29.55 25.66
C LEU A 490 22.01 30.33 26.43
N ASP A 491 23.06 29.65 26.90
CA ASP A 491 24.03 30.14 27.88
C ASP A 491 25.31 30.75 27.28
N GLU A 492 25.55 30.63 25.96
CA GLU A 492 26.71 31.22 25.25
C GLU A 492 26.37 32.47 24.44
#